data_AF-A0A8C5ALF2-F1
#
_entry.id   AF-A0A8C5ALF2-F1
#
_cell.length_a   1.000
_cell.length_b   1.000
_cell.length_c   1.000
_cell.angle_alpha   90.00
_cell.angle_beta   90.00
_cell.angle_gamma   90.00
#
_symmetry.space_group_name_H-M   'P 1'
#
loop_
_entity.id
_entity.type
_entity.pdbx_description
1 polymer ?
#
loop_
_entity_poly.entity_id
_entity_poly.type
_entity_poly.pdbx_seq_one_letter_code
_entity_poly.pdbx_strand_id
1 'polypeptide(L)'
;MRLAPPPSAHSLRLVIVVILVMGASPSPAMSSGCPDRCVCDDQRVVQCAGQHLTRFPADLPLTTRQLIISNNRIAELPPLALNYLSDLVYLDCSNNSLTELSESTFGNLRQLAYLDLSFNTLTRVEDRTFGPLASLVMLRLTDNPGLADIHPDAFSENAALQVLDVSRNNLTALNVSSLVALPALRSMGLSGNPWSCACDNEDLCLWVHVEGFKFQEEGQTVCGAPADLRGRRVAEVGPGLRARCHQALGSWDYLFFILIGFVIFAAGTVSAWGMGVVMVLYERYVKRKDAQGDPEGGGRGEAEGEGGERVEMGRTGRTSSEGRGHPGNGDRKASHGV
;
A
#
# COMPACT_ATOMS: atom_id res chain seq x y z
N MET A 1 -100.63 -21.56 42.88
CA MET A 1 -99.75 -21.46 44.05
C MET A 1 -98.64 -22.50 43.90
N ARG A 2 -97.49 -22.11 43.36
CA ARG A 2 -96.31 -22.96 43.21
C ARG A 2 -95.27 -22.48 44.23
N LEU A 3 -95.01 -23.31 45.22
CA LEU A 3 -94.00 -23.09 46.26
C LEU A 3 -92.62 -23.38 45.69
N ALA A 4 -91.72 -22.40 45.81
CA ALA A 4 -90.31 -22.50 45.47
C ALA A 4 -89.52 -23.14 46.63
N PRO A 5 -88.52 -24.00 46.37
CA PRO A 5 -87.56 -24.45 47.37
C PRO A 5 -86.38 -23.46 47.56
N PRO A 6 -85.64 -23.55 48.68
CA PRO A 6 -84.77 -22.49 49.24
C PRO A 6 -83.35 -22.46 48.66
N PRO A 7 -82.55 -21.41 48.95
CA PRO A 7 -81.33 -21.07 48.22
C PRO A 7 -80.10 -21.82 48.74
N SER A 8 -79.29 -22.36 47.83
CA SER A 8 -77.90 -22.74 48.10
C SER A 8 -76.95 -21.70 47.51
N ALA A 9 -76.04 -21.29 48.37
CA ALA A 9 -75.18 -20.13 48.22
C ALA A 9 -73.86 -20.45 47.49
N HIS A 10 -73.19 -19.35 47.14
CA HIS A 10 -71.76 -19.22 46.89
C HIS A 10 -71.28 -19.32 45.44
N SER A 11 -71.48 -18.21 44.73
CA SER A 11 -70.42 -17.30 44.30
C SER A 11 -68.98 -17.80 44.55
N LEU A 12 -68.39 -18.51 43.60
CA LEU A 12 -66.96 -18.52 43.28
C LEU A 12 -66.77 -19.34 41.98
N ARG A 13 -67.09 -18.75 40.83
CA ARG A 13 -66.87 -19.35 39.50
C ARG A 13 -66.12 -18.41 38.56
N LEU A 14 -65.19 -17.66 39.13
CA LEU A 14 -64.11 -16.99 38.39
C LEU A 14 -62.84 -17.26 39.20
N VAL A 15 -61.73 -17.53 38.50
CA VAL A 15 -60.43 -17.98 39.02
C VAL A 15 -60.32 -19.51 39.10
N ILE A 16 -59.25 -20.03 38.49
CA ILE A 16 -58.82 -21.43 38.36
C ILE A 16 -59.51 -22.24 37.25
N VAL A 17 -59.10 -22.02 35.98
CA VAL A 17 -58.42 -23.02 35.10
C VAL A 17 -57.86 -22.24 33.89
N VAL A 18 -56.71 -21.59 34.08
CA VAL A 18 -55.82 -21.14 32.99
C VAL A 18 -54.40 -21.53 33.39
N ILE A 19 -54.10 -22.84 33.37
CA ILE A 19 -52.74 -23.37 33.40
C ILE A 19 -52.72 -24.58 32.47
N LEU A 20 -51.69 -24.67 31.65
CA LEU A 20 -51.39 -25.67 30.59
C LEU A 20 -52.08 -25.43 29.23
N VAL A 21 -51.52 -24.53 28.42
CA VAL A 21 -50.69 -24.87 27.24
C VAL A 21 -49.75 -23.68 26.99
N MET A 22 -48.73 -23.52 27.84
CA MET A 22 -47.52 -22.82 27.42
C MET A 22 -46.76 -23.81 26.55
N GLY A 23 -46.78 -23.60 25.24
CA GLY A 23 -45.81 -24.23 24.35
C GLY A 23 -44.43 -23.78 24.81
N ALA A 24 -43.77 -24.61 25.60
CA ALA A 24 -42.36 -24.48 25.87
C ALA A 24 -41.64 -24.63 24.52
N SER A 25 -41.26 -23.51 23.92
CA SER A 25 -40.17 -23.48 22.96
C SER A 25 -38.98 -24.20 23.59
N PRO A 26 -38.36 -25.17 22.91
CA PRO A 26 -37.17 -25.83 23.46
C PRO A 26 -36.13 -24.75 23.73
N SER A 27 -35.73 -24.62 24.99
CA SER A 27 -34.56 -23.85 25.39
C SER A 27 -33.40 -24.28 24.48
N PRO A 28 -32.68 -23.36 23.83
CA PRO A 28 -31.44 -23.75 23.18
C PRO A 28 -30.54 -24.31 24.27
N ALA A 29 -29.98 -25.48 24.00
CA ALA A 29 -29.04 -26.14 24.88
C ALA A 29 -27.97 -25.13 25.29
N MET A 30 -27.75 -24.99 26.60
CA MET A 30 -26.57 -24.31 27.13
C MET A 30 -25.34 -25.06 26.64
N SER A 31 -24.78 -24.61 25.51
CA SER A 31 -23.40 -24.88 25.16
C SER A 31 -22.54 -24.20 26.22
N SER A 32 -21.90 -25.01 27.06
CA SER A 32 -20.86 -24.53 27.97
C SER A 32 -19.78 -23.85 27.13
N GLY A 33 -19.72 -22.51 27.17
CA GLY A 33 -18.74 -21.71 26.42
C GLY A 33 -19.31 -20.61 25.52
N CYS A 34 -20.57 -20.20 25.67
CA CYS A 34 -21.05 -18.95 25.07
C CYS A 34 -20.97 -17.80 26.08
N PRO A 35 -20.43 -16.61 25.72
CA PRO A 35 -20.34 -15.49 26.65
C PRO A 35 -21.70 -14.97 27.11
N ASP A 36 -21.76 -14.46 28.33
CA ASP A 36 -22.95 -13.78 28.85
C ASP A 36 -23.34 -12.61 27.93
N ARG A 37 -24.64 -12.50 27.63
CA ARG A 37 -25.25 -11.52 26.71
C ARG A 37 -25.01 -11.77 25.22
N CYS A 38 -24.25 -12.80 24.84
CA CYS A 38 -24.10 -13.21 23.45
C CYS A 38 -25.01 -14.38 23.11
N VAL A 39 -25.31 -14.52 21.81
CA VAL A 39 -26.04 -15.66 21.25
C VAL A 39 -25.09 -16.41 20.34
N CYS A 40 -24.87 -17.69 20.65
CA CYS A 40 -24.01 -18.58 19.86
C CYS A 40 -24.88 -19.57 19.08
N ASP A 41 -24.62 -19.71 17.79
CA ASP A 41 -25.31 -20.64 16.88
C ASP A 41 -24.43 -21.84 16.52
N ASP A 42 -25.06 -22.96 16.14
CA ASP A 42 -24.40 -24.20 15.71
C ASP A 42 -23.53 -24.02 14.46
N GLN A 43 -23.78 -22.95 13.69
CA GLN A 43 -22.96 -22.54 12.55
C GLN A 43 -21.65 -21.83 12.94
N ARG A 44 -21.27 -21.84 14.23
CA ARG A 44 -20.06 -21.19 14.77
C ARG A 44 -20.10 -19.67 14.62
N VAL A 45 -21.30 -19.11 14.71
CA VAL A 45 -21.57 -17.67 14.71
C VAL A 45 -21.78 -17.23 16.15
N VAL A 46 -21.04 -16.22 16.58
CA VAL A 46 -21.22 -15.59 17.90
C VAL A 46 -21.71 -14.17 17.69
N GLN A 47 -22.94 -13.92 18.11
CA GLN A 47 -23.64 -12.65 17.95
C GLN A 47 -23.75 -11.94 19.31
N CYS A 48 -23.03 -10.84 19.45
CA CYS A 48 -22.95 -10.00 20.64
C CYS A 48 -23.33 -8.53 20.34
N ALA A 49 -23.97 -8.26 19.20
CA ALA A 49 -24.28 -6.90 18.80
C ALA A 49 -25.28 -6.20 19.74
N GLY A 50 -25.06 -4.91 20.01
CA GLY A 50 -26.03 -4.07 20.74
C GLY A 50 -26.17 -4.37 22.23
N GLN A 51 -25.21 -5.08 22.85
CA GLN A 51 -25.29 -5.56 24.23
C GLN A 51 -24.70 -4.59 25.27
N HIS A 52 -24.36 -3.37 24.83
CA HIS A 52 -23.69 -2.33 25.62
C HIS A 52 -22.36 -2.81 26.25
N LEU A 53 -21.64 -3.68 25.55
CA LEU A 53 -20.36 -4.20 26.02
C LEU A 53 -19.32 -3.08 26.04
N THR A 54 -18.63 -2.91 27.16
CA THR A 54 -17.49 -1.98 27.29
C THR A 54 -16.13 -2.66 27.12
N ARG A 55 -16.13 -4.00 27.14
CA ARG A 55 -14.94 -4.84 27.00
C ARG A 55 -15.25 -5.96 26.04
N PHE A 56 -14.21 -6.50 25.41
CA PHE A 56 -14.31 -7.68 24.57
C PHE A 56 -14.86 -8.88 25.38
N PRO A 57 -15.82 -9.65 24.83
CA PRO A 57 -16.43 -10.77 25.55
C PRO A 57 -15.39 -11.86 25.84
N ALA A 58 -15.37 -12.35 27.09
CA ALA A 58 -14.54 -13.48 27.49
C ALA A 58 -15.19 -14.81 27.10
N ASP A 59 -14.41 -15.89 27.11
CA ASP A 59 -14.89 -17.27 26.94
C ASP A 59 -15.58 -17.55 25.59
N LEU A 60 -15.07 -16.95 24.51
CA LEU A 60 -15.51 -17.26 23.16
C LEU A 60 -15.12 -18.70 22.76
N PRO A 61 -16.00 -19.46 22.08
CA PRO A 61 -15.66 -20.77 21.55
C PRO A 61 -14.49 -20.66 20.56
N LEU A 62 -13.45 -21.49 20.72
CA LEU A 62 -12.28 -21.50 19.83
C LEU A 62 -12.62 -21.86 18.38
N THR A 63 -13.77 -22.50 18.15
CA THR A 63 -14.27 -22.88 16.83
C THR A 63 -15.03 -21.76 16.12
N THR A 64 -15.16 -20.57 16.73
CA THR A 64 -15.90 -19.43 16.17
C THR A 64 -15.36 -19.04 14.81
N ARG A 65 -16.24 -18.99 13.80
CA ARG A 65 -15.92 -18.55 12.44
C ARG A 65 -16.42 -17.15 12.12
N GLN A 66 -17.50 -16.73 12.78
CA GLN A 66 -18.05 -15.40 12.61
C GLN A 66 -18.28 -14.78 13.99
N LEU A 67 -17.66 -13.63 14.23
CA LEU A 67 -17.81 -12.87 15.47
C LEU A 67 -18.40 -11.51 15.13
N ILE A 68 -19.56 -11.23 15.70
CA ILE A 68 -20.27 -9.97 15.51
C ILE A 68 -20.38 -9.30 16.88
N ILE A 69 -19.59 -8.24 17.08
CA ILE A 69 -19.52 -7.45 18.31
C ILE A 69 -19.87 -5.98 18.03
N SER A 70 -20.58 -5.71 16.94
CA SER A 70 -20.94 -4.35 16.51
C SER A 70 -21.95 -3.66 17.42
N ASN A 71 -22.04 -2.33 17.33
CA ASN A 71 -22.94 -1.50 18.15
C ASN A 71 -22.72 -1.67 19.66
N ASN A 72 -21.45 -1.63 20.09
CA ASN A 72 -21.05 -1.71 21.48
C ASN A 72 -20.19 -0.48 21.86
N ARG A 73 -19.49 -0.53 22.99
CA ARG A 73 -18.60 0.54 23.49
C ARG A 73 -17.21 -0.01 23.80
N ILE A 74 -16.75 -0.96 22.99
CA ILE A 74 -15.46 -1.62 23.16
C ILE A 74 -14.37 -0.63 22.71
N ALA A 75 -13.41 -0.36 23.60
CA ALA A 75 -12.31 0.57 23.33
C ALA A 75 -11.06 -0.11 22.77
N GLU A 76 -10.88 -1.40 23.06
CA GLU A 76 -9.69 -2.16 22.67
C GLU A 76 -10.04 -3.60 22.30
N LEU A 77 -9.33 -4.14 21.30
CA LEU A 77 -9.37 -5.56 20.96
C LEU A 77 -8.17 -6.25 21.60
N PRO A 78 -8.36 -7.10 22.63
CA PRO A 78 -7.26 -7.75 23.32
C PRO A 78 -6.56 -8.75 22.39
N PRO A 79 -5.26 -8.54 22.06
CA PRO A 79 -4.54 -9.38 21.10
C PRO A 79 -4.59 -10.86 21.45
N LEU A 80 -4.39 -11.20 22.72
CA LEU A 80 -4.33 -12.60 23.16
C LEU A 80 -5.66 -13.33 22.94
N ALA A 81 -6.79 -12.73 23.37
CA ALA A 81 -8.10 -13.37 23.24
C ALA A 81 -8.54 -13.49 21.77
N LEU A 82 -8.25 -12.48 20.96
CA LEU A 82 -8.62 -12.50 19.54
C LEU A 82 -7.78 -13.52 18.76
N ASN A 83 -6.47 -13.62 19.03
CA ASN A 83 -5.56 -14.54 18.35
C ASN A 83 -5.81 -16.03 18.67
N TYR A 84 -6.57 -16.35 19.71
CA TYR A 84 -7.04 -17.72 19.96
C TYR A 84 -8.13 -18.17 18.96
N LEU A 85 -8.79 -17.22 18.27
CA LEU A 85 -9.82 -17.50 17.26
C LEU A 85 -9.19 -17.69 15.88
N SER A 86 -8.29 -18.65 15.72
CA SER A 86 -7.54 -18.85 14.46
C SER A 86 -8.41 -19.26 13.25
N ASP A 87 -9.61 -19.77 13.50
CA ASP A 87 -10.60 -20.15 12.48
C ASP A 87 -11.56 -19.00 12.11
N LEU A 88 -11.35 -17.80 12.65
CA LEU A 88 -12.21 -16.65 12.39
C LEU A 88 -12.09 -16.20 10.93
N VAL A 89 -13.24 -16.12 10.25
CA VAL A 89 -13.36 -15.71 8.84
C VAL A 89 -14.03 -14.36 8.71
N TYR A 90 -14.96 -14.04 9.62
CA TYR A 90 -15.73 -12.80 9.62
C TYR A 90 -15.65 -12.13 10.99
N LEU A 91 -15.20 -10.87 11.03
CA LEU A 91 -15.19 -10.04 12.22
C LEU A 91 -15.88 -8.71 11.93
N ASP A 92 -17.00 -8.48 12.60
CA ASP A 92 -17.68 -7.18 12.62
C ASP A 92 -17.54 -6.55 14.00
N CYS A 93 -16.72 -5.51 14.07
CA CYS A 93 -16.54 -4.66 15.24
C CYS A 93 -16.92 -3.20 14.93
N SER A 94 -17.81 -3.00 13.96
CA SER A 94 -18.31 -1.68 13.61
C SER A 94 -19.12 -1.03 14.74
N ASN A 95 -19.18 0.30 14.75
CA ASN A 95 -19.91 1.09 15.74
C ASN A 95 -19.48 0.74 17.19
N ASN A 96 -18.19 0.93 17.45
CA ASN A 96 -17.54 0.78 18.75
C ASN A 96 -16.71 2.04 19.05
N SER A 97 -15.78 1.97 20.00
CA SER A 97 -14.92 3.10 20.37
C SER A 97 -13.44 2.73 20.26
N LEU A 98 -13.10 1.91 19.26
CA LEU A 98 -11.71 1.49 19.01
C LEU A 98 -10.86 2.69 18.62
N THR A 99 -9.69 2.85 19.23
CA THR A 99 -8.80 4.00 19.00
C THR A 99 -7.51 3.65 18.26
N GLU A 100 -6.97 2.47 18.54
CA GLU A 100 -5.69 2.00 18.00
C GLU A 100 -5.77 0.51 17.66
N LEU A 101 -5.02 0.12 16.63
CA LEU A 101 -4.84 -1.25 16.19
C LEU A 101 -3.35 -1.45 15.92
N SER A 102 -2.87 -2.66 16.16
CA SER A 102 -1.47 -3.02 15.91
C SER A 102 -1.40 -4.37 15.20
N GLU A 103 -0.24 -4.68 14.62
CA GLU A 103 0.03 -6.00 14.05
C GLU A 103 -0.30 -7.14 15.05
N SER A 104 0.00 -6.92 16.33
CA SER A 104 -0.26 -7.92 17.38
C SER A 104 -1.75 -8.23 17.57
N THR A 105 -2.62 -7.25 17.36
CA THR A 105 -4.08 -7.40 17.50
C THR A 105 -4.61 -8.52 16.62
N PHE A 106 -4.03 -8.71 15.43
CA PHE A 106 -4.49 -9.66 14.42
C PHE A 106 -3.50 -10.82 14.12
N GLY A 107 -2.45 -10.95 14.92
CA GLY A 107 -1.27 -11.80 14.65
C GLY A 107 -1.52 -13.24 14.18
N ASN A 108 -2.63 -13.87 14.56
CA ASN A 108 -2.94 -15.27 14.18
C ASN A 108 -4.21 -15.44 13.34
N LEU A 109 -4.84 -14.35 12.90
CA LEU A 109 -6.11 -14.38 12.16
C LEU A 109 -5.92 -14.60 10.65
N ARG A 110 -5.18 -15.64 10.28
CA ARG A 110 -4.78 -15.89 8.87
C ARG A 110 -5.96 -16.24 7.95
N GLN A 111 -7.07 -16.74 8.51
CA GLN A 111 -8.29 -17.10 7.77
C GLN A 111 -9.29 -15.95 7.65
N LEU A 112 -9.03 -14.80 8.29
CA LEU A 112 -9.97 -13.69 8.30
C LEU A 112 -10.09 -13.11 6.89
N ALA A 113 -11.31 -13.15 6.35
CA ALA A 113 -11.62 -12.68 5.00
C ALA A 113 -12.39 -11.35 5.02
N TYR A 114 -13.17 -11.10 6.07
CA TYR A 114 -13.95 -9.88 6.22
C TYR A 114 -13.68 -9.23 7.58
N LEU A 115 -13.30 -7.95 7.54
CA LEU A 115 -13.08 -7.12 8.72
C LEU A 115 -13.81 -5.78 8.56
N ASP A 116 -14.75 -5.53 9.47
CA ASP A 116 -15.46 -4.24 9.56
C ASP A 116 -15.08 -3.49 10.83
N LEU A 117 -14.39 -2.36 10.62
CA LEU A 117 -13.94 -1.41 11.63
C LEU A 117 -14.65 -0.06 11.47
N SER A 118 -15.75 -0.01 10.73
CA SER A 118 -16.47 1.23 10.45
C SER A 118 -17.06 1.85 11.72
N PHE A 119 -17.30 3.16 11.73
CA PHE A 119 -17.90 3.87 12.88
C PHE A 119 -17.12 3.64 14.18
N ASN A 120 -15.79 3.78 14.14
CA ASN A 120 -14.93 3.77 15.32
C ASN A 120 -14.23 5.12 15.47
N THR A 121 -13.26 5.20 16.38
CA THR A 121 -12.49 6.41 16.68
C THR A 121 -11.01 6.20 16.36
N LEU A 122 -10.72 5.42 15.32
CA LEU A 122 -9.34 5.16 14.89
C LEU A 122 -8.67 6.47 14.46
N THR A 123 -7.39 6.62 14.79
CA THR A 123 -6.64 7.86 14.51
C THR A 123 -5.60 7.69 13.41
N ARG A 124 -4.98 6.50 13.35
CA ARG A 124 -3.91 6.16 12.43
C ARG A 124 -3.88 4.66 12.18
N VAL A 125 -3.39 4.25 11.01
CA VAL A 125 -3.05 2.87 10.70
C VAL A 125 -1.54 2.78 10.52
N GLU A 126 -0.87 2.06 11.43
CA GLU A 126 0.57 1.84 11.39
C GLU A 126 0.96 0.82 10.31
N ASP A 127 2.26 0.73 10.04
CA ASP A 127 2.80 -0.29 9.15
C ASP A 127 2.42 -1.69 9.63
N ARG A 128 2.17 -2.60 8.69
CA ARG A 128 1.88 -4.03 8.96
C ARG A 128 0.71 -4.30 9.92
N THR A 129 -0.09 -3.30 10.29
CA THR A 129 -1.29 -3.48 11.15
C THR A 129 -2.18 -4.62 10.65
N PHE A 130 -2.37 -4.72 9.32
CA PHE A 130 -3.15 -5.77 8.68
C PHE A 130 -2.32 -6.89 8.05
N GLY A 131 -0.99 -6.85 8.18
CA GLY A 131 -0.07 -7.81 7.56
C GLY A 131 -0.39 -9.29 7.86
N PRO A 132 -0.69 -9.67 9.11
CA PRO A 132 -1.06 -11.05 9.47
C PRO A 132 -2.32 -11.58 8.77
N LEU A 133 -3.19 -10.70 8.25
CA LEU A 133 -4.47 -11.03 7.62
C LEU A 133 -4.28 -11.45 6.15
N ALA A 134 -3.57 -12.56 5.91
CA ALA A 134 -3.20 -13.02 4.57
C ALA A 134 -4.40 -13.35 3.67
N SER A 135 -5.54 -13.75 4.25
CA SER A 135 -6.77 -14.09 3.51
C SER A 135 -7.76 -12.94 3.42
N LEU A 136 -7.39 -11.71 3.82
CA LEU A 136 -8.30 -10.58 3.87
C LEU A 136 -8.80 -10.20 2.48
N VAL A 137 -10.12 -10.23 2.30
CA VAL A 137 -10.79 -9.90 1.02
C VAL A 137 -11.47 -8.54 1.10
N MET A 138 -12.06 -8.21 2.25
CA MET A 138 -12.79 -6.96 2.45
C MET A 138 -12.41 -6.31 3.77
N LEU A 139 -12.01 -5.05 3.69
CA LEU A 139 -11.69 -4.20 4.82
C LEU A 139 -12.51 -2.91 4.73
N ARG A 140 -13.27 -2.62 5.79
CA ARG A 140 -14.01 -1.36 5.93
C ARG A 140 -13.48 -0.57 7.12
N LEU A 141 -13.07 0.66 6.86
CA LEU A 141 -12.57 1.65 7.80
C LEU A 141 -13.41 2.93 7.72
N THR A 142 -14.65 2.82 7.27
CA THR A 142 -15.54 3.95 6.97
C THR A 142 -15.98 4.67 8.24
N ASP A 143 -16.20 5.99 8.19
CA ASP A 143 -16.70 6.77 9.33
C ASP A 143 -15.81 6.67 10.59
N ASN A 144 -14.49 6.75 10.42
CA ASN A 144 -13.52 7.00 11.49
C ASN A 144 -13.04 8.46 11.42
N PRO A 145 -13.74 9.42 12.04
CA PRO A 145 -13.46 10.85 11.89
C PRO A 145 -12.09 11.28 12.42
N GLY A 146 -11.44 10.47 13.26
CA GLY A 146 -10.07 10.70 13.74
C GLY A 146 -8.98 10.24 12.78
N LEU A 147 -9.32 9.41 11.78
CA LEU A 147 -8.35 8.71 10.95
C LEU A 147 -7.78 9.68 9.92
N ALA A 148 -6.55 10.15 10.18
CA ALA A 148 -5.89 11.17 9.38
C ALA A 148 -4.68 10.66 8.58
N ASP A 149 -4.13 9.51 8.98
CA ASP A 149 -2.93 8.93 8.37
C ASP A 149 -3.01 7.40 8.26
N ILE A 150 -2.54 6.88 7.12
CA ILE A 150 -2.43 5.45 6.84
C ILE A 150 -1.03 5.22 6.27
N HIS A 151 -0.24 4.40 6.95
CA HIS A 151 1.12 4.10 6.53
C HIS A 151 1.14 3.50 5.12
N PRO A 152 2.10 3.89 4.23
CA PRO A 152 2.17 3.39 2.86
C PRO A 152 2.17 1.86 2.74
N ASP A 153 2.84 1.17 3.66
CA ASP A 153 2.97 -0.29 3.63
C ASP A 153 1.91 -1.03 4.45
N ALA A 154 0.89 -0.34 4.97
CA ALA A 154 -0.16 -0.94 5.81
C ALA A 154 -0.88 -2.12 5.15
N PHE A 155 -0.96 -2.13 3.81
CA PHE A 155 -1.67 -3.15 3.02
C PHE A 155 -0.74 -4.03 2.15
N SER A 156 0.58 -3.87 2.28
CA SER A 156 1.56 -4.48 1.36
C SER A 156 1.52 -6.02 1.32
N GLU A 157 1.06 -6.67 2.40
CA GLU A 157 0.99 -8.13 2.52
C GLU A 157 -0.40 -8.71 2.24
N ASN A 158 -1.41 -7.87 2.01
CA ASN A 158 -2.81 -8.30 1.82
C ASN A 158 -3.13 -8.56 0.34
N ALA A 159 -2.42 -9.49 -0.29
CA ALA A 159 -2.55 -9.78 -1.72
C ALA A 159 -3.96 -10.23 -2.17
N ALA A 160 -4.77 -10.76 -1.23
CA ALA A 160 -6.15 -11.19 -1.48
C ALA A 160 -7.19 -10.05 -1.38
N LEU A 161 -6.78 -8.83 -0.99
CA LEU A 161 -7.69 -7.72 -0.73
C LEU A 161 -8.37 -7.27 -2.02
N GLN A 162 -9.70 -7.29 -2.02
CA GLN A 162 -10.53 -6.92 -3.17
C GLN A 162 -11.27 -5.62 -2.94
N VAL A 163 -11.70 -5.36 -1.70
CA VAL A 163 -12.50 -4.19 -1.34
C VAL A 163 -11.88 -3.48 -0.15
N LEU A 164 -11.54 -2.21 -0.33
CA LEU A 164 -11.02 -1.35 0.72
C LEU A 164 -11.86 -0.08 0.79
N ASP A 165 -12.60 0.11 1.88
CA ASP A 165 -13.37 1.33 2.08
C ASP A 165 -12.72 2.18 3.18
N VAL A 166 -12.20 3.36 2.80
CA VAL A 166 -11.65 4.37 3.71
C VAL A 166 -12.43 5.69 3.58
N SER A 167 -13.70 5.62 3.17
CA SER A 167 -14.56 6.80 3.04
C SER A 167 -14.94 7.42 4.39
N ARG A 168 -15.32 8.70 4.36
CA ARG A 168 -15.80 9.47 5.53
C ARG A 168 -14.81 9.46 6.71
N ASN A 169 -13.54 9.63 6.40
CA ASN A 169 -12.46 9.79 7.37
C ASN A 169 -11.91 11.23 7.30
N ASN A 170 -10.77 11.48 7.95
CA ASN A 170 -10.09 12.76 7.93
C ASN A 170 -8.76 12.69 7.15
N LEU A 171 -8.70 11.82 6.13
CA LEU A 171 -7.51 11.62 5.31
C LEU A 171 -7.27 12.81 4.40
N THR A 172 -6.08 13.38 4.47
CA THR A 172 -5.64 14.45 3.57
C THR A 172 -4.73 13.95 2.46
N ALA A 173 -4.05 12.83 2.68
CA ALA A 173 -3.11 12.20 1.77
C ALA A 173 -3.25 10.68 1.86
N LEU A 174 -2.90 9.99 0.78
CA LEU A 174 -2.84 8.53 0.75
C LEU A 174 -1.77 8.11 -0.25
N ASN A 175 -0.78 7.36 0.21
CA ASN A 175 0.21 6.77 -0.69
C ASN A 175 -0.40 5.55 -1.39
N VAL A 176 -0.48 5.61 -2.71
CA VAL A 176 -1.12 4.57 -3.53
C VAL A 176 -0.15 3.49 -4.03
N SER A 177 1.15 3.59 -3.75
CA SER A 177 2.17 2.71 -4.33
C SER A 177 1.94 1.23 -4.01
N SER A 178 1.66 0.91 -2.74
CA SER A 178 1.35 -0.45 -2.31
C SER A 178 -0.02 -0.92 -2.81
N LEU A 179 -1.01 -0.02 -2.86
CA LEU A 179 -2.38 -0.30 -3.30
C LEU A 179 -2.46 -0.61 -4.80
N VAL A 180 -1.68 0.10 -5.62
CA VAL A 180 -1.56 -0.15 -7.06
C VAL A 180 -0.94 -1.52 -7.33
N ALA A 181 -0.05 -1.99 -6.45
CA ALA A 181 0.59 -3.30 -6.56
C ALA A 181 -0.31 -4.48 -6.14
N LEU A 182 -1.48 -4.22 -5.52
CA LEU A 182 -2.40 -5.27 -5.08
C LEU A 182 -3.10 -5.92 -6.29
N PRO A 183 -2.89 -7.23 -6.54
CA PRO A 183 -3.37 -7.88 -7.76
C PRO A 183 -4.89 -8.12 -7.78
N ALA A 184 -5.52 -8.20 -6.60
CA ALA A 184 -6.94 -8.53 -6.45
C ALA A 184 -7.84 -7.32 -6.22
N LEU A 185 -7.27 -6.11 -6.05
CA LEU A 185 -8.04 -4.92 -5.66
C LEU A 185 -8.99 -4.48 -6.77
N ARG A 186 -10.29 -4.41 -6.45
CA ARG A 186 -11.38 -4.16 -7.41
C ARG A 186 -12.26 -2.98 -7.03
N SER A 187 -12.44 -2.73 -5.73
CA SER A 187 -13.26 -1.63 -5.25
C SER A 187 -12.54 -0.84 -4.16
N MET A 188 -12.63 0.48 -4.23
CA MET A 188 -12.09 1.39 -3.23
C MET A 188 -13.06 2.54 -2.92
N GLY A 189 -13.30 2.78 -1.63
CA GLY A 189 -14.05 3.93 -1.14
C GLY A 189 -13.12 5.04 -0.65
N LEU A 190 -13.18 6.22 -1.26
CA LEU A 190 -12.36 7.40 -0.90
C LEU A 190 -13.19 8.66 -0.57
N SER A 191 -14.50 8.61 -0.77
CA SER A 191 -15.41 9.75 -0.62
C SER A 191 -15.41 10.31 0.81
N GLY A 192 -15.82 11.56 1.00
CA GLY A 192 -15.98 12.15 2.34
C GLY A 192 -14.68 12.39 3.11
N ASN A 193 -13.53 12.47 2.43
CA ASN A 193 -12.23 12.83 3.02
C ASN A 193 -11.76 14.21 2.52
N PRO A 194 -11.05 15.00 3.35
CA PRO A 194 -10.52 16.30 2.96
C PRO A 194 -9.21 16.20 2.14
N TRP A 195 -9.26 15.54 0.98
CA TRP A 195 -8.08 15.28 0.14
C TRP A 195 -7.32 16.56 -0.24
N SER A 196 -6.01 16.57 -0.03
CA SER A 196 -5.12 17.62 -0.51
C SER A 196 -4.73 17.34 -1.95
N CYS A 197 -5.23 18.13 -2.90
CA CYS A 197 -4.92 18.06 -4.33
C CYS A 197 -3.72 18.96 -4.67
N ALA A 198 -2.61 18.72 -3.99
CA ALA A 198 -1.30 19.34 -4.21
C ALA A 198 -0.31 18.30 -4.79
N CYS A 199 0.89 18.74 -5.16
CA CYS A 199 1.87 17.86 -5.80
C CYS A 199 2.23 16.61 -4.99
N ASP A 200 2.20 16.69 -3.66
CA ASP A 200 2.50 15.56 -2.78
C ASP A 200 1.52 14.37 -2.94
N ASN A 201 0.30 14.64 -3.43
CA ASN A 201 -0.75 13.64 -3.67
C ASN A 201 -1.11 13.52 -5.15
N GLU A 202 -0.21 13.92 -6.05
CA GLU A 202 -0.50 13.88 -7.49
C GLU A 202 -0.82 12.47 -7.97
N ASP A 203 -0.15 11.45 -7.42
CA ASP A 203 -0.33 10.06 -7.79
C ASP A 203 -1.71 9.54 -7.41
N LEU A 204 -2.24 9.92 -6.24
CA LEU A 204 -3.61 9.61 -5.85
C LEU A 204 -4.61 10.26 -6.83
N CYS A 205 -4.42 11.54 -7.14
CA CYS A 205 -5.32 12.26 -8.04
C CYS A 205 -5.34 11.66 -9.45
N LEU A 206 -4.15 11.27 -9.95
CA LEU A 206 -4.01 10.61 -11.24
C LEU A 206 -4.57 9.19 -11.22
N TRP A 207 -4.35 8.44 -10.14
CA TRP A 207 -4.86 7.08 -10.00
C TRP A 207 -6.38 7.05 -10.01
N VAL A 208 -7.04 7.97 -9.28
CA VAL A 208 -8.49 8.13 -9.31
C VAL A 208 -9.01 8.52 -10.70
N HIS A 209 -8.23 9.29 -11.46
CA HIS A 209 -8.57 9.62 -12.86
C HIS A 209 -8.50 8.40 -13.79
N VAL A 210 -7.42 7.62 -13.71
CA VAL A 210 -7.16 6.49 -14.62
C VAL A 210 -8.02 5.27 -14.27
N GLU A 211 -8.13 4.96 -12.98
CA GLU A 211 -8.77 3.75 -12.47
C GLU A 211 -10.18 4.04 -11.91
N GLY A 212 -10.89 5.01 -12.52
CA GLY A 212 -12.21 5.48 -12.06
C GLY A 212 -13.22 4.38 -11.74
N PHE A 213 -13.19 3.25 -12.48
CA PHE A 213 -14.08 2.10 -12.29
C PHE A 213 -13.89 1.38 -10.95
N LYS A 214 -12.72 1.50 -10.31
CA LYS A 214 -12.48 0.92 -8.97
C LYS A 214 -13.18 1.71 -7.88
N PHE A 215 -13.65 2.92 -8.14
CA PHE A 215 -14.22 3.78 -7.11
C PHE A 215 -15.74 3.71 -7.17
N GLN A 216 -16.35 2.88 -6.30
CA GLN A 216 -17.78 2.54 -6.28
C GLN A 216 -18.73 3.75 -6.08
N GLU A 217 -18.21 4.95 -5.82
CA GLU A 217 -18.93 6.21 -5.67
C GLU A 217 -18.34 7.31 -6.58
N GLU A 218 -18.54 7.16 -7.89
CA GLU A 218 -17.96 7.98 -8.99
C GLU A 218 -18.24 9.51 -8.94
N GLY A 219 -18.98 10.01 -7.94
CA GLY A 219 -19.45 11.40 -7.89
C GLY A 219 -18.97 12.25 -6.71
N GLN A 220 -18.42 11.66 -5.65
CA GLN A 220 -18.31 12.34 -4.35
C GLN A 220 -16.89 12.58 -3.84
N THR A 221 -15.86 12.04 -4.49
CA THR A 221 -14.46 12.28 -4.09
C THR A 221 -14.00 13.64 -4.58
N VAL A 222 -13.95 14.60 -3.66
CA VAL A 222 -13.58 16.00 -3.93
C VAL A 222 -12.33 16.41 -3.18
N CYS A 223 -11.63 17.40 -3.71
CA CYS A 223 -10.50 18.04 -3.04
C CYS A 223 -11.00 18.87 -1.85
N GLY A 224 -10.35 18.72 -0.69
CA GLY A 224 -10.49 19.59 0.48
C GLY A 224 -9.50 20.77 0.48
N ALA A 225 -8.33 20.58 -0.11
CA ALA A 225 -7.25 21.58 -0.21
C ALA A 225 -6.50 21.46 -1.56
N PRO A 226 -5.72 22.47 -1.99
CA PRO A 226 -5.70 23.85 -1.50
C PRO A 226 -7.03 24.58 -1.76
N ALA A 227 -7.23 25.76 -1.16
CA ALA A 227 -8.51 26.49 -1.21
C ALA A 227 -9.05 26.72 -2.65
N ASP A 228 -8.16 26.93 -3.61
CA ASP A 228 -8.50 27.19 -5.02
C ASP A 228 -9.10 25.97 -5.73
N LEU A 229 -8.81 24.76 -5.24
CA LEU A 229 -9.29 23.49 -5.81
C LEU A 229 -10.37 22.85 -4.95
N ARG A 230 -10.77 23.48 -3.84
CA ARG A 230 -11.75 22.93 -2.90
C ARG A 230 -13.09 22.66 -3.60
N GLY A 231 -13.63 21.46 -3.39
CA GLY A 231 -14.88 21.00 -4.00
C GLY A 231 -14.76 20.53 -5.46
N ARG A 232 -13.60 20.68 -6.11
CA ARG A 232 -13.34 20.06 -7.42
C ARG A 232 -13.20 18.55 -7.25
N ARG A 233 -13.62 17.78 -8.24
CA ARG A 233 -13.47 16.32 -8.22
C ARG A 233 -12.00 15.94 -8.37
N VAL A 234 -11.54 15.02 -7.53
CA VAL A 234 -10.15 14.55 -7.55
C VAL A 234 -9.76 14.00 -8.93
N ALA A 235 -10.65 13.23 -9.56
CA ALA A 235 -10.48 12.67 -10.90
C ALA A 235 -10.28 13.72 -12.01
N GLU A 236 -10.85 14.92 -11.88
CA GLU A 236 -10.71 15.97 -12.89
C GLU A 236 -9.38 16.73 -12.76
N VAL A 237 -8.88 16.83 -11.52
CA VAL A 237 -7.69 17.64 -11.21
C VAL A 237 -6.39 16.89 -11.53
N GLY A 238 -6.39 15.55 -11.45
CA GLY A 238 -5.21 14.69 -11.61
C GLY A 238 -4.31 15.03 -12.82
N PRO A 239 -4.82 15.02 -14.07
CA PRO A 239 -3.98 15.29 -15.25
C PRO A 239 -3.36 16.70 -15.24
N GLY A 240 -4.13 17.71 -14.83
CA GLY A 240 -3.63 19.09 -14.75
C GLY A 240 -2.67 19.32 -13.58
N LEU A 241 -2.77 18.51 -12.53
CA LEU A 241 -1.83 18.52 -11.41
C LEU A 241 -0.49 17.89 -11.83
N ARG A 242 -0.53 16.70 -12.45
CA ARG A 242 0.65 16.02 -13.02
C ARG A 242 1.47 16.94 -13.93
N ALA A 243 0.81 17.66 -14.83
CA ALA A 243 1.50 18.58 -15.77
C ALA A 243 2.12 19.81 -15.09
N ARG A 244 1.61 20.23 -13.92
CA ARG A 244 2.15 21.35 -13.15
C ARG A 244 3.27 20.92 -12.19
N CYS A 245 3.15 19.73 -11.62
CA CYS A 245 4.07 19.21 -10.61
C CYS A 245 5.30 18.55 -11.23
N HIS A 246 5.10 17.74 -12.28
CA HIS A 246 6.19 17.34 -13.14
C HIS A 246 6.46 18.47 -14.13
N GLN A 247 7.52 19.23 -13.85
CA GLN A 247 8.05 20.25 -14.74
C GLN A 247 8.47 19.58 -16.05
N ALA A 248 7.53 19.50 -17.01
CA ALA A 248 7.89 19.24 -18.38
C ALA A 248 8.81 20.36 -18.80
N LEU A 249 10.03 20.03 -19.25
CA LEU A 249 11.00 21.00 -19.79
C LEU A 249 10.24 22.01 -20.65
N GLY A 250 10.34 23.29 -20.29
CA GLY A 250 9.68 24.33 -21.06
C GLY A 250 10.27 24.42 -22.46
N SER A 251 9.58 25.08 -23.38
CA SER A 251 10.13 25.35 -24.72
C SER A 251 11.48 26.08 -24.66
N TRP A 252 11.71 26.87 -23.61
CA TRP A 252 12.99 27.53 -23.33
C TRP A 252 14.09 26.56 -22.92
N ASP A 253 13.77 25.54 -22.11
CA ASP A 253 14.73 24.50 -21.73
C ASP A 253 15.14 23.70 -22.97
N TYR A 254 14.18 23.35 -23.85
CA TYR A 254 14.48 22.71 -25.13
C TYR A 254 15.36 23.58 -26.05
N LEU A 255 15.07 24.88 -26.17
CA LEU A 255 15.91 25.81 -26.92
C LEU A 255 17.32 25.89 -26.34
N PHE A 256 17.45 25.91 -25.02
CA PHE A 256 18.73 25.88 -24.32
C PHE A 256 19.51 24.59 -24.60
N PHE A 257 18.87 23.41 -24.54
CA PHE A 257 19.51 22.14 -24.88
C PHE A 257 19.95 22.07 -26.35
N ILE A 258 19.13 22.58 -27.28
CA ILE A 258 19.50 22.66 -28.70
C ILE A 258 20.71 23.59 -28.89
N LEU A 259 20.72 24.74 -28.23
CA LEU A 259 21.83 25.70 -28.30
C LEU A 259 23.13 25.08 -27.76
N ILE A 260 23.08 24.44 -26.59
CA ILE A 260 24.23 23.73 -26.02
C ILE A 260 24.71 22.63 -26.97
N GLY A 261 23.79 21.84 -27.52
CA GLY A 261 24.11 20.80 -28.50
C GLY A 261 24.85 21.36 -29.72
N PHE A 262 24.40 22.50 -30.25
CA PHE A 262 25.05 23.17 -31.37
C PHE A 262 26.46 23.68 -31.01
N VAL A 263 26.63 24.29 -29.83
CA VAL A 263 27.92 24.80 -29.37
C VAL A 263 28.93 23.66 -29.18
N ILE A 264 28.53 22.56 -28.54
CA ILE A 264 29.40 21.39 -28.35
C ILE A 264 29.80 20.80 -29.70
N PHE A 265 28.86 20.64 -30.63
CA PHE A 265 29.13 20.12 -31.97
C PHE A 265 30.08 21.02 -32.77
N ALA A 266 29.85 22.33 -32.75
CA ALA A 266 30.71 23.30 -33.43
C ALA A 266 32.13 23.30 -32.85
N ALA A 267 32.25 23.33 -31.51
CA ALA A 267 33.54 23.26 -30.83
C ALA A 267 34.29 21.96 -31.14
N GLY A 268 33.60 20.81 -31.16
CA GLY A 268 34.15 19.52 -31.56
C GLY A 268 34.62 19.50 -33.02
N THR A 269 33.88 20.14 -33.92
CA THR A 269 34.25 20.24 -35.33
C THR A 269 35.50 21.10 -35.52
N VAL A 270 35.58 22.25 -34.83
CA VAL A 270 36.73 23.16 -34.90
C VAL A 270 37.98 22.51 -34.30
N SER A 271 37.85 21.82 -33.17
CA SER A 271 39.00 21.14 -32.53
C SER A 271 39.52 19.98 -33.38
N ALA A 272 38.64 19.18 -33.98
CA ALA A 272 39.03 18.10 -34.90
C ALA A 272 39.74 18.64 -36.16
N TRP A 273 39.21 19.71 -36.75
CA TRP A 273 39.85 20.36 -37.89
C TRP A 273 41.23 20.92 -37.52
N GLY A 274 41.34 21.61 -36.38
CA GLY A 274 42.60 22.15 -35.87
C GLY A 274 43.65 21.07 -35.62
N MET A 275 43.27 19.96 -34.97
CA MET A 275 44.13 18.78 -34.78
C MET A 275 44.63 18.21 -36.12
N GLY A 276 43.75 18.09 -37.12
CA GLY A 276 44.12 17.62 -38.45
C GLY A 276 45.16 18.52 -39.14
N VAL A 277 44.98 19.84 -39.06
CA VAL A 277 45.94 20.82 -39.62
C VAL A 277 47.29 20.72 -38.92
N VAL A 278 47.30 20.67 -37.58
CA VAL A 278 48.54 20.54 -36.80
C VAL A 278 49.28 19.26 -37.17
N MET A 279 48.58 18.13 -37.33
CA MET A 279 49.19 16.86 -37.73
C MET A 279 49.87 16.94 -39.10
N VAL A 280 49.22 17.56 -40.10
CA VAL A 280 49.81 17.74 -41.45
C VAL A 280 51.03 18.65 -41.42
N LEU A 281 50.97 19.74 -40.63
CA LEU A 281 52.11 20.64 -40.46
C LEU A 281 53.27 19.95 -39.74
N TYR A 282 52.97 19.13 -38.74
CA TYR A 282 53.96 18.32 -38.02
C TYR A 282 54.64 17.33 -38.97
N GLU A 283 53.89 16.58 -39.78
CA GLU A 283 54.48 15.70 -40.80
C GLU A 283 55.35 16.46 -41.80
N ARG A 284 54.92 17.66 -42.25
CA ARG A 284 55.74 18.50 -43.14
C ARG A 284 57.00 19.02 -42.46
N TYR A 285 56.92 19.36 -41.18
CA TYR A 285 58.07 19.81 -40.39
C TYR A 285 59.09 18.68 -40.23
N VAL A 286 58.64 17.48 -39.85
CA VAL A 286 59.49 16.28 -39.73
C VAL A 286 60.13 15.97 -41.08
N LYS A 287 59.36 15.90 -42.18
CA LYS A 287 59.91 15.68 -43.53
C LYS A 287 60.92 16.73 -43.97
N ARG A 288 60.72 18.01 -43.62
CA ARG A 288 61.71 19.06 -43.90
C ARG A 288 62.97 18.89 -43.07
N LYS A 289 62.84 18.55 -41.78
CA LYS A 289 63.98 18.29 -40.89
C LYS A 289 64.81 17.11 -41.41
N ASP A 290 64.17 16.04 -41.87
CA ASP A 290 64.83 14.88 -42.45
C ASP A 290 65.49 15.19 -43.81
N ALA A 291 64.94 16.13 -44.59
CA ALA A 291 65.53 16.59 -45.85
C ALA A 291 66.69 17.60 -45.65
N GLN A 292 66.82 18.21 -44.47
CA GLN A 292 67.83 19.22 -44.15
C GLN A 292 69.06 18.66 -43.41
N GLY A 293 69.09 17.37 -43.07
CA GLY A 293 70.30 16.65 -42.64
C GLY A 293 70.49 15.41 -43.52
N ASP A 294 71.61 15.16 -44.19
CA ASP A 294 72.99 15.61 -43.97
C ASP A 294 73.86 15.38 -45.24
N PRO A 295 74.98 16.10 -45.43
CA PRO A 295 76.27 15.37 -45.40
C PRO A 295 77.38 16.14 -44.66
N GLU A 296 77.80 15.67 -43.49
CA GLU A 296 79.16 15.22 -43.13
C GLU A 296 79.44 15.34 -41.61
N GLY A 297 79.52 14.18 -40.95
CA GLY A 297 80.63 13.82 -40.05
C GLY A 297 80.77 14.51 -38.70
N GLY A 298 80.47 13.76 -37.62
CA GLY A 298 81.27 13.82 -36.38
C GLY A 298 80.51 14.10 -35.07
N GLY A 299 80.10 13.03 -34.40
CA GLY A 299 80.22 12.86 -32.95
C GLY A 299 79.37 13.70 -31.98
N ARG A 300 78.59 12.96 -31.18
CA ARG A 300 78.35 13.10 -29.73
C ARG A 300 77.00 13.68 -29.29
N GLY A 301 76.26 12.88 -28.51
CA GLY A 301 75.33 13.35 -27.49
C GLY A 301 73.91 12.77 -27.57
N GLU A 302 73.71 11.67 -26.86
CA GLU A 302 72.49 11.17 -26.20
C GLU A 302 71.17 11.95 -26.37
N ALA A 303 70.10 11.24 -26.72
CA ALA A 303 68.81 11.34 -26.04
C ALA A 303 67.96 10.09 -26.32
N GLU A 304 67.37 9.61 -25.23
CA GLU A 304 66.64 8.36 -25.06
C GLU A 304 65.28 8.30 -25.79
N GLY A 305 64.77 7.06 -25.95
CA GLY A 305 63.38 6.75 -25.64
C GLY A 305 62.39 6.60 -26.80
N GLU A 306 62.21 5.33 -27.22
CA GLU A 306 60.92 4.67 -27.59
C GLU A 306 60.02 5.38 -28.63
N GLY A 307 59.86 4.89 -29.86
CA GLY A 307 59.30 3.56 -30.20
C GLY A 307 57.83 3.50 -29.74
N GLY A 308 56.84 3.94 -30.54
CA GLY A 308 56.18 3.10 -31.56
C GLY A 308 55.32 2.00 -30.90
N GLU A 309 54.06 1.73 -31.21
CA GLU A 309 53.22 2.08 -32.35
C GLU A 309 51.84 1.43 -32.11
N ARG A 310 50.74 2.18 -32.33
CA ARG A 310 49.48 1.81 -33.06
C ARG A 310 48.70 0.53 -32.62
N VAL A 311 47.37 0.49 -32.63
CA VAL A 311 46.46 0.31 -33.79
C VAL A 311 45.03 0.39 -33.21
N GLU A 312 44.19 1.35 -33.64
CA GLU A 312 43.12 1.20 -34.64
C GLU A 312 42.05 0.13 -34.30
N MET A 313 40.78 0.55 -34.22
CA MET A 313 39.64 -0.36 -34.06
C MET A 313 38.53 0.00 -35.06
N GLY A 314 38.23 -0.96 -35.92
CA GLY A 314 37.03 -1.06 -36.76
C GLY A 314 37.29 -2.17 -37.78
N ARG A 315 36.47 -3.22 -37.95
CA ARG A 315 35.05 -3.38 -37.66
C ARG A 315 34.69 -4.87 -37.86
N THR A 316 33.77 -5.39 -37.04
CA THR A 316 32.81 -6.50 -37.28
C THR A 316 33.26 -7.89 -37.76
N GLY A 317 32.84 -8.93 -37.03
CA GLY A 317 32.40 -10.20 -37.65
C GLY A 317 32.71 -11.51 -36.92
N ARG A 318 31.76 -11.97 -36.08
CA ARG A 318 31.26 -13.35 -35.88
C ARG A 318 32.18 -14.57 -35.57
N THR A 319 31.62 -15.39 -34.67
CA THR A 319 31.66 -16.86 -34.48
C THR A 319 32.76 -17.54 -33.63
N SER A 320 32.27 -18.07 -32.51
CA SER A 320 32.37 -19.45 -31.99
C SER A 320 33.63 -20.03 -31.32
N SER A 321 33.28 -20.73 -30.22
CA SER A 321 33.78 -22.00 -29.69
C SER A 321 35.06 -22.04 -28.84
N GLU A 322 34.78 -22.33 -27.55
CA GLU A 322 35.36 -23.42 -26.74
C GLU A 322 36.81 -23.38 -26.27
N GLY A 323 36.97 -23.67 -24.96
CA GLY A 323 38.03 -24.58 -24.51
C GLY A 323 38.85 -24.12 -23.31
N ARG A 324 38.37 -24.49 -22.11
CA ARG A 324 39.08 -24.97 -20.91
C ARG A 324 40.53 -24.51 -20.64
N GLY A 325 40.76 -24.12 -19.38
CA GLY A 325 42.02 -24.46 -18.69
C GLY A 325 42.41 -23.53 -17.53
N HIS A 326 41.90 -23.82 -16.34
CA HIS A 326 42.57 -23.52 -15.04
C HIS A 326 43.79 -24.47 -14.86
N PRO A 327 44.69 -24.36 -13.85
CA PRO A 327 44.55 -23.64 -12.57
C PRO A 327 45.81 -22.95 -11.97
N GLY A 328 45.61 -22.30 -10.81
CA GLY A 328 46.56 -22.22 -9.69
C GLY A 328 47.51 -21.01 -9.68
N ASN A 329 48.00 -20.50 -8.55
CA ASN A 329 47.75 -20.62 -7.11
C ASN A 329 48.69 -19.57 -6.48
N GLY A 330 48.34 -18.92 -5.36
CA GLY A 330 49.31 -18.07 -4.65
C GLY A 330 48.76 -17.01 -3.69
N ASP A 331 48.46 -17.44 -2.47
CA ASP A 331 48.23 -16.62 -1.28
C ASP A 331 49.36 -15.59 -0.98
N ARG A 332 48.98 -14.43 -0.42
CA ARG A 332 49.70 -13.81 0.73
C ARG A 332 48.85 -12.76 1.46
N LYS A 333 48.76 -12.97 2.78
CA LYS A 333 48.19 -12.11 3.84
C LYS A 333 49.05 -10.88 4.18
N ALA A 334 48.40 -9.82 4.68
CA ALA A 334 48.71 -9.01 5.89
C ALA A 334 47.68 -7.84 5.91
N SER A 335 46.85 -7.51 6.92
CA SER A 335 46.87 -7.41 8.39
C SER A 335 47.82 -6.36 8.99
N HIS A 336 47.25 -5.22 9.41
CA HIS A 336 47.40 -4.49 10.70
C HIS A 336 46.34 -3.36 10.71
N GLY A 337 45.52 -3.11 11.74
CA GLY A 337 45.77 -2.93 13.19
C GLY A 337 45.90 -1.42 13.43
N VAL A 338 44.96 -0.73 14.09
CA VAL A 338 44.58 -0.76 15.53
C VAL A 338 43.09 -0.53 15.70
#